data_AF-A0A7X2MLP3-F1
#
_entry.id   AF-A0A7X2MLP3-F1
#
_cell.length_a   1.000
_cell.length_b   1.000
_cell.length_c   1.000
_cell.angle_alpha   90.00
_cell.angle_beta   90.00
_cell.angle_gamma   90.00
#
_symmetry.space_group_name_H-M   'P 1'
#
loop_
_entity.id
_entity.type
_entity.pdbx_description
1 polymer ?
#
loop_
_entity_poly.entity_id
_entity_poly.type
_entity_poly.pdbx_seq_one_letter_code
_entity_poly.pdbx_strand_id
1 'polypeptide(L)'
;MAHIVTLKTPSREDWLQQLADVVTEPDELLRILALDQHTELAEGADARRLFALRVPHAFIRRMKKGDAHDPLLLQVLTRRQEFTDAPGYSTDPLDEQSNVVPGLLHKYRNRALLLVKGGCAVNCRYCFRRHFPYQDNPGNKRSWQAALNYIADHPELDEIIFSGGDPLMAKDHELAWLIAALEQIPHLKRLRIHSRLPVVIPARITDQLCQMLSETRLQVVMVTHINHAQEIDDELREAMISL
;
A
#
# COMPACT_ATOMS: atom_id res chain seq x y z
N MET A 1 34.67 16.39 30.15
CA MET A 1 33.62 16.76 29.19
C MET A 1 32.59 15.65 29.20
N ALA A 2 31.39 15.91 29.70
CA ALA A 2 30.34 14.90 29.76
C ALA A 2 29.89 14.58 28.34
N HIS A 3 30.13 13.33 27.91
CA HIS A 3 29.54 12.81 26.68
C HIS A 3 28.02 12.75 26.90
N ILE A 4 27.32 13.73 26.32
CA ILE A 4 25.87 13.64 26.14
C ILE A 4 25.68 12.55 25.08
N VAL A 5 25.45 11.32 25.54
CA VAL A 5 24.86 10.28 24.71
C VAL A 5 23.45 10.75 24.47
N THR A 6 23.22 11.36 23.31
CA THR A 6 21.88 11.59 22.80
C THR A 6 21.28 10.21 22.59
N LEU A 7 20.60 9.69 23.61
CA LEU A 7 19.68 8.58 23.45
C LEU A 7 18.73 9.04 22.35
N LYS A 8 18.86 8.45 21.15
CA LYS A 8 17.79 8.50 20.15
C LYS A 8 16.62 7.83 20.82
N THR A 9 15.79 8.62 21.52
CA THR A 9 14.42 8.25 21.82
C THR A 9 13.87 7.68 20.51
N PRO A 10 13.28 6.48 20.50
CA PRO A 10 12.71 5.93 19.28
C PRO A 10 11.55 6.84 18.91
N SER A 11 11.85 7.89 18.15
CA SER A 11 10.86 8.81 17.62
C SER A 11 10.01 7.93 16.72
N ARG A 12 8.71 7.79 17.06
CA ARG A 12 7.62 7.36 16.19
C ARG A 12 8.12 6.59 14.96
N GLU A 13 8.07 5.25 14.99
CA GLU A 13 8.53 4.30 13.95
C GLU A 13 8.85 4.99 12.61
N ASP A 14 10.11 5.02 12.17
CA ASP A 14 10.62 5.83 11.04
C ASP A 14 9.68 5.85 9.81
N TRP A 15 9.07 4.72 9.47
CA TRP A 15 8.11 4.61 8.37
C TRP A 15 6.86 5.48 8.54
N LEU A 16 6.39 5.74 9.77
CA LEU A 16 5.28 6.66 10.05
C LEU A 16 5.67 8.11 9.77
N GLN A 17 6.94 8.46 9.99
CA GLN A 17 7.46 9.77 9.63
C GLN A 17 7.56 9.89 8.10
N GLN A 18 8.14 8.88 7.43
CA GLN A 18 8.18 8.83 5.96
C GLN A 18 6.79 8.84 5.32
N LEU A 19 5.80 8.22 5.97
CA LEU A 19 4.41 8.21 5.51
C LEU A 19 3.70 9.55 5.68
N ALA A 20 4.06 10.30 6.74
CA ALA A 20 3.54 11.64 6.97
C ALA A 20 4.20 12.66 6.02
N ASP A 21 5.45 12.43 5.66
CA ASP A 21 6.30 13.30 4.84
C ASP A 21 6.38 12.80 3.39
N VAL A 22 5.21 12.65 2.74
CA VAL A 22 5.15 12.29 1.31
C VAL A 22 4.95 13.53 0.45
N VAL A 23 5.54 13.52 -0.75
CA VAL A 23 5.33 14.59 -1.73
C VAL A 23 3.93 14.46 -2.33
N THR A 24 3.16 15.56 -2.28
CA THR A 24 1.77 15.62 -2.79
C THR A 24 1.56 16.63 -3.91
N GLU A 25 2.54 17.51 -4.17
CA GLU A 25 2.48 18.49 -5.26
C GLU A 25 3.31 18.00 -6.47
N PRO A 26 2.71 17.87 -7.67
CA PRO A 26 3.45 17.48 -8.88
C PRO A 26 4.65 18.37 -9.18
N ASP A 27 4.51 19.69 -9.02
CA ASP A 27 5.59 20.65 -9.27
C ASP A 27 6.75 20.49 -8.28
N GLU A 28 6.45 20.07 -7.04
CA GLU A 28 7.49 19.77 -6.05
C GLU A 28 8.28 18.53 -6.46
N LEU A 29 7.60 17.46 -6.89
CA LEU A 29 8.26 16.26 -7.41
C LEU A 29 9.16 16.60 -8.60
N LEU A 30 8.69 17.43 -9.55
CA LEU A 30 9.49 17.88 -10.68
C LEU A 30 10.72 18.68 -10.25
N ARG A 31 10.60 19.60 -9.28
CA ARG A 31 11.75 20.33 -8.72
C ARG A 31 12.77 19.40 -8.06
N ILE A 32 12.33 18.43 -7.25
CA ILE A 32 13.22 17.46 -6.59
C ILE A 32 14.05 16.68 -7.62
N LEU A 33 13.44 16.40 -8.79
CA LEU A 33 14.04 15.65 -9.88
C LEU A 33 14.74 16.53 -10.93
N ALA A 34 14.86 17.85 -10.72
CA ALA A 34 15.43 18.78 -11.70
C ALA A 34 14.74 18.72 -13.08
N LEU A 35 13.40 18.62 -13.06
CA LEU A 35 12.52 18.57 -14.23
C LEU A 35 11.49 19.71 -14.23
N ASP A 36 11.66 20.73 -13.40
CA ASP A 36 10.74 21.86 -13.25
C ASP A 36 10.61 22.74 -14.51
N GLN A 37 11.58 22.66 -15.42
CA GLN A 37 11.54 23.34 -16.72
C GLN A 37 10.88 22.50 -17.83
N HIS A 38 10.44 21.27 -17.54
CA HIS A 38 9.84 20.38 -18.52
C HIS A 38 8.34 20.65 -18.68
N THR A 39 7.98 21.53 -19.62
CA THR A 39 6.62 22.03 -19.83
C THR A 39 5.56 20.92 -19.98
N GLU A 40 5.83 19.90 -20.79
CA GLU A 40 4.88 18.79 -21.00
C GLU A 40 4.55 18.02 -19.71
N LEU A 41 5.54 17.86 -18.81
CA LEU A 41 5.31 17.18 -17.54
C LEU A 41 4.48 18.06 -16.59
N ALA A 42 4.73 19.37 -16.58
CA ALA A 42 4.00 20.33 -15.77
C ALA A 42 2.52 20.46 -16.18
N GLU A 43 2.19 20.32 -17.47
CA GLU A 43 0.80 20.31 -17.96
C GLU A 43 -0.07 19.21 -17.32
N GLY A 44 0.56 18.15 -16.79
CA GLY A 44 -0.13 17.06 -16.10
C GLY A 44 -0.51 17.35 -14.64
N ALA A 45 -0.12 18.49 -14.07
CA ALA A 45 -0.31 18.77 -12.64
C ALA A 45 -1.78 18.69 -12.19
N ASP A 46 -2.71 19.18 -13.01
CA ASP A 46 -4.14 19.19 -12.69
C ASP A 46 -4.75 17.80 -12.54
N ALA A 47 -4.16 16.74 -13.12
CA ALA A 47 -4.67 15.37 -12.98
C ALA A 47 -4.62 14.85 -11.54
N ARG A 48 -3.91 15.54 -10.63
CA ARG A 48 -3.97 15.29 -9.18
C ARG A 48 -5.38 15.42 -8.61
N ARG A 49 -6.29 16.18 -9.25
CA ARG A 49 -7.70 16.30 -8.84
C ARG A 49 -8.51 15.04 -9.11
N LEU A 50 -8.09 14.23 -10.09
CA LEU A 50 -8.73 12.94 -10.41
C LEU A 50 -8.28 11.84 -9.46
N PHE A 51 -7.01 11.88 -9.04
CA PHE A 51 -6.42 10.98 -8.06
C PHE A 51 -5.16 11.64 -7.53
N ALA A 52 -5.15 11.96 -6.23
CA ALA A 52 -4.09 12.74 -5.59
C ALA A 52 -2.70 12.15 -5.86
N LEU A 53 -1.70 13.02 -6.03
CA LEU A 53 -0.31 12.59 -6.00
C LEU A 53 0.07 12.25 -4.56
N ARG A 54 0.73 11.11 -4.37
CA ARG A 54 1.43 10.74 -3.13
C ARG A 54 2.67 9.96 -3.52
N VAL A 55 3.85 10.45 -3.17
CA VAL A 55 5.12 9.77 -3.47
C VAL A 55 6.07 9.91 -2.27
N PRO A 56 6.44 8.81 -1.59
CA PRO A 56 7.39 8.86 -0.49
C PRO A 56 8.79 9.26 -0.97
N HIS A 57 9.51 10.03 -0.14
CA HIS A 57 10.89 10.43 -0.46
C HIS A 57 11.82 9.24 -0.70
N ALA A 58 11.65 8.12 0.01
CA ALA A 58 12.43 6.91 -0.22
C ALA A 58 12.31 6.38 -1.65
N PHE A 59 11.09 6.39 -2.21
CA PHE A 59 10.88 6.01 -3.61
C PHE A 59 11.45 7.04 -4.60
N ILE A 60 11.35 8.34 -4.30
CA ILE A 60 11.91 9.42 -5.14
C ILE A 60 13.44 9.33 -5.23
N ARG A 61 14.13 8.97 -4.14
CA ARG A 61 15.61 8.85 -4.13
C ARG A 61 16.16 7.85 -5.16
N ARG A 62 15.34 6.88 -5.58
CA ARG A 62 15.72 5.88 -6.59
C ARG A 62 15.60 6.40 -8.01
N MET A 63 14.89 7.50 -8.24
CA MET A 63 14.69 8.09 -9.56
C MET A 63 15.94 8.84 -10.02
N LYS A 64 16.23 8.77 -11.32
CA LYS A 64 17.31 9.51 -11.95
C LYS A 64 16.90 10.96 -12.18
N LYS A 65 17.59 11.89 -11.50
CA LYS A 65 17.38 13.33 -11.71
C LYS A 65 17.66 13.74 -13.16
N GLY A 66 16.83 14.64 -13.69
CA GLY A 66 16.89 15.14 -15.06
C GLY A 66 16.35 14.17 -16.11
N ASP A 67 15.88 12.98 -15.72
CA ASP A 67 15.36 11.97 -16.65
C ASP A 67 13.83 11.96 -16.65
N ALA A 68 13.23 12.62 -17.65
CA ALA A 68 11.78 12.67 -17.83
C ALA A 68 11.15 11.29 -18.14
N HIS A 69 11.97 10.32 -18.56
CA HIS A 69 11.57 8.97 -18.91
C HIS A 69 11.94 7.96 -17.83
N ASP A 70 12.36 8.42 -16.64
CA ASP A 70 12.65 7.54 -15.52
C ASP A 70 11.46 6.59 -15.24
N PRO A 71 11.69 5.27 -15.21
CA PRO A 71 10.61 4.30 -15.14
C PRO A 71 9.87 4.30 -13.80
N LEU A 72 10.44 4.86 -12.73
CA LEU A 72 9.74 5.02 -11.46
C LEU A 72 8.89 6.31 -11.48
N LEU A 73 9.40 7.37 -12.10
CA LEU A 73 8.65 8.62 -12.30
C LEU A 73 7.36 8.38 -13.11
N LEU A 74 7.45 7.61 -14.19
CA LEU A 74 6.30 7.27 -15.06
C LEU A 74 5.16 6.57 -14.32
N GLN A 75 5.45 5.92 -13.19
CA GLN A 75 4.47 5.21 -12.39
C GLN A 75 3.66 6.11 -11.45
N VAL A 76 4.16 7.31 -11.14
CA VAL A 76 3.63 8.15 -10.06
C VAL A 76 3.29 9.57 -10.48
N LEU A 77 3.98 10.13 -11.48
CA LEU A 77 3.75 11.51 -11.90
C LEU A 77 2.42 11.63 -12.63
N THR A 78 1.63 12.64 -12.25
CA THR A 78 0.35 12.93 -12.90
C THR A 78 0.57 13.33 -14.36
N ARG A 79 -0.37 12.95 -15.23
CA ARG A 79 -0.27 13.15 -16.67
C ARG A 79 -1.56 13.72 -17.24
N ARG A 80 -1.44 14.62 -18.23
CA ARG A 80 -2.60 15.19 -18.95
C ARG A 80 -3.45 14.11 -19.60
N GLN A 81 -2.81 13.04 -20.05
CA GLN A 81 -3.46 11.88 -20.67
C GLN A 81 -4.49 11.20 -19.76
N GLU A 82 -4.43 11.43 -18.44
CA GLU A 82 -5.42 10.88 -17.51
C GLU A 82 -6.80 11.52 -17.59
N PHE A 83 -6.93 12.67 -18.27
CA PHE A 83 -8.22 13.25 -18.63
C PHE A 83 -8.81 12.63 -19.90
N THR A 84 -8.10 11.70 -20.54
CA THR A 84 -8.57 11.05 -21.77
C THR A 84 -9.56 9.96 -21.42
N ASP A 85 -10.82 10.19 -21.77
CA ASP A 85 -11.82 9.12 -21.75
C ASP A 85 -11.57 8.17 -22.92
N ALA A 86 -11.40 6.88 -22.61
CA ALA A 86 -11.22 5.83 -23.60
C ALA A 86 -12.52 5.02 -23.76
N PRO A 87 -12.94 4.67 -25.00
CA PRO A 87 -14.06 3.77 -25.21
C PRO A 87 -13.88 2.44 -24.46
N GLY A 88 -14.91 2.02 -23.73
CA GLY A 88 -14.88 0.79 -22.91
C GLY A 88 -14.20 0.94 -21.54
N TYR A 89 -13.77 2.14 -21.16
CA TYR A 89 -13.28 2.40 -19.82
C TYR A 89 -14.37 2.15 -18.76
N SER A 90 -14.01 1.42 -17.70
CA SER A 90 -14.86 1.19 -16.52
C SER A 90 -14.13 1.66 -15.26
N THR A 91 -14.86 2.32 -14.37
CA THR A 91 -14.39 2.68 -13.03
C THR A 91 -14.42 1.50 -12.06
N ASP A 92 -15.07 0.40 -12.45
CA ASP A 92 -15.06 -0.90 -11.75
C ASP A 92 -14.71 -2.02 -12.74
N PRO A 93 -13.46 -2.11 -13.20
CA PRO A 93 -13.08 -3.07 -14.24
C PRO A 93 -13.13 -4.53 -13.78
N LEU A 94 -13.28 -4.79 -12.47
CA LEU A 94 -13.27 -6.13 -11.88
C LEU A 94 -14.59 -6.46 -11.16
N ASP A 95 -15.63 -5.62 -11.24
CA ASP A 95 -16.88 -5.78 -10.50
C ASP A 95 -16.65 -5.99 -8.98
N GLU A 96 -15.83 -5.12 -8.37
CA GLU A 96 -15.43 -5.19 -6.94
C GLU A 96 -16.23 -4.24 -6.04
N GLN A 97 -17.05 -3.35 -6.60
CA GLN A 97 -17.79 -2.38 -5.80
C GLN A 97 -19.05 -2.97 -5.15
N SER A 98 -19.56 -4.10 -5.67
CA SER A 98 -20.73 -4.80 -5.15
C SER A 98 -20.33 -5.95 -4.21
N ASN A 99 -20.22 -5.66 -2.90
CA ASN A 99 -19.75 -6.61 -1.91
C ASN A 99 -20.88 -7.10 -0.99
N VAL A 100 -20.91 -8.41 -0.71
CA VAL A 100 -21.85 -9.02 0.25
C VAL A 100 -21.62 -8.49 1.66
N VAL A 101 -20.34 -8.30 2.01
CA VAL A 101 -19.93 -7.72 3.28
C VAL A 101 -19.00 -6.54 2.99
N PRO A 102 -19.27 -5.33 3.53
CA PRO A 102 -18.38 -4.19 3.36
C PRO A 102 -16.94 -4.53 3.76
N GLY A 103 -15.99 -4.27 2.87
CA GLY A 103 -14.58 -4.55 3.09
C GLY A 103 -14.13 -5.98 2.80
N LEU A 104 -15.00 -6.89 2.35
CA LEU A 104 -14.65 -8.27 2.03
C LEU A 104 -15.08 -8.66 0.60
N LEU A 105 -14.11 -8.98 -0.25
CA LEU A 105 -14.34 -9.46 -1.61
C LEU A 105 -14.20 -10.99 -1.64
N HIS A 106 -15.31 -11.71 -1.79
CA HIS A 106 -15.32 -13.17 -1.90
C HIS A 106 -15.74 -13.61 -3.31
N LYS A 107 -14.75 -13.67 -4.21
CA LYS A 107 -14.96 -14.08 -5.62
C LYS A 107 -14.62 -15.55 -5.89
N TYR A 108 -13.78 -16.13 -5.04
CA TYR A 108 -13.23 -17.47 -5.25
C TYR A 108 -13.60 -18.36 -4.07
N ARG A 109 -14.02 -19.59 -4.37
CA ARG A 109 -14.51 -20.56 -3.38
C ARG A 109 -13.69 -20.64 -2.09
N ASN A 110 -12.36 -20.69 -2.17
CA ASN A 110 -11.53 -20.99 -1.01
C ASN A 110 -10.79 -19.77 -0.43
N ARG A 111 -11.02 -18.57 -0.98
CA ARG A 111 -10.29 -17.38 -0.53
C ARG A 111 -11.09 -16.10 -0.69
N ALA A 112 -10.91 -15.22 0.29
CA ALA A 112 -11.50 -13.89 0.28
C ALA A 112 -10.42 -12.82 0.50
N LEU A 113 -10.66 -11.64 -0.04
CA LEU A 113 -9.80 -10.48 0.10
C LEU A 113 -10.41 -9.48 1.08
N LEU A 114 -9.69 -9.18 2.16
CA LEU A 114 -10.09 -8.23 3.19
C LEU A 114 -9.40 -6.88 2.94
N LEU A 115 -10.19 -5.83 2.79
CA LEU A 115 -9.73 -4.45 2.66
C LEU A 115 -9.35 -3.92 4.06
N VAL A 116 -8.08 -4.02 4.40
CA VAL A 116 -7.56 -3.64 5.73
C VAL A 116 -7.52 -2.11 5.84
N LYS A 117 -7.03 -1.41 4.82
CA LYS A 117 -7.01 0.06 4.75
C LYS A 117 -7.28 0.53 3.33
N GLY A 118 -7.97 1.67 3.18
CA GLY A 118 -8.25 2.25 1.87
C GLY A 118 -7.14 3.15 1.29
N GLY A 119 -6.27 3.68 2.16
CA GLY A 119 -5.17 4.56 1.73
C GLY A 119 -3.93 3.80 1.25
N CYS A 120 -3.08 4.49 0.48
CA CYS A 120 -1.75 4.05 0.07
C CYS A 120 -0.69 5.12 0.43
N ALA A 121 0.56 4.70 0.64
CA ALA A 121 1.69 5.62 0.72
C ALA A 121 2.08 6.20 -0.65
N VAL A 122 1.84 5.43 -1.72
CA VAL A 122 2.06 5.82 -3.11
C VAL A 122 0.77 5.66 -3.92
N ASN A 123 0.41 6.68 -4.70
CA ASN A 123 -0.73 6.63 -5.61
C ASN A 123 -0.27 6.34 -7.03
N CYS A 124 -0.17 5.04 -7.36
CA CYS A 124 0.22 4.55 -8.68
C CYS A 124 -0.74 5.06 -9.76
N ARG A 125 -0.24 5.65 -10.86
CA ARG A 125 -1.10 6.17 -11.93
C ARG A 125 -1.89 5.10 -12.68
N TYR A 126 -1.43 3.85 -12.61
CA TYR A 126 -2.09 2.67 -13.16
C TYR A 126 -2.96 1.91 -12.12
N CYS A 127 -3.29 2.52 -10.98
CA CYS A 127 -4.11 1.87 -9.95
C CYS A 127 -5.55 1.62 -10.46
N PHE A 128 -5.90 0.36 -10.72
CA PHE A 128 -7.26 -0.02 -11.11
C PHE A 128 -8.31 0.21 -10.00
N ARG A 129 -7.88 0.34 -8.74
CA ARG A 129 -8.73 0.66 -7.59
C ARG A 129 -8.78 2.15 -7.23
N ARG A 130 -8.28 3.05 -8.10
CA ARG A 130 -8.32 4.50 -7.83
C ARG A 130 -9.74 5.05 -7.65
N HIS A 131 -10.75 4.36 -8.20
CA HIS A 131 -12.17 4.71 -8.10
C HIS A 131 -12.94 3.83 -7.11
N PHE A 132 -12.26 2.96 -6.35
CA PHE A 132 -12.92 2.08 -5.39
C PHE A 132 -13.55 2.90 -4.23
N PRO A 133 -14.80 2.62 -3.82
CA PRO A 133 -15.52 3.39 -2.80
C PRO A 133 -15.07 3.02 -1.37
N TYR A 134 -13.86 3.43 -1.00
CA TYR A 134 -13.27 3.09 0.30
C TYR A 134 -14.04 3.70 1.50
N GLN A 135 -14.78 4.78 1.30
CA GLN A 135 -15.65 5.35 2.33
C GLN A 135 -16.77 4.38 2.76
N ASP A 136 -17.26 3.56 1.83
CA ASP A 136 -18.32 2.58 2.07
C ASP A 136 -17.75 1.24 2.58
N ASN A 137 -16.43 1.09 2.55
CA ASN A 137 -15.69 -0.09 2.98
C ASN A 137 -14.63 0.30 4.03
N PRO A 138 -15.03 0.91 5.16
CA PRO A 138 -14.09 1.57 6.04
C PRO A 138 -13.23 0.52 6.76
N GLY A 139 -11.92 0.52 6.59
CA GLY A 139 -10.99 -0.42 7.25
C GLY A 139 -10.81 -0.15 8.75
N ASN A 140 -11.79 -0.55 9.56
CA ASN A 140 -11.85 -0.32 11.01
C ASN A 140 -12.41 -1.55 11.74
N LYS A 141 -12.31 -1.58 13.08
CA LYS A 141 -12.72 -2.75 13.88
C LYS A 141 -14.16 -3.21 13.64
N ARG A 142 -15.11 -2.30 13.36
CA ARG A 142 -16.52 -2.65 13.16
C ARG A 142 -16.72 -3.43 11.85
N SER A 143 -16.16 -2.93 10.75
CA SER A 143 -16.25 -3.63 9.45
C SER A 143 -15.43 -4.92 9.45
N TRP A 144 -14.26 -4.92 10.09
CA TRP A 144 -13.44 -6.11 10.24
C TRP A 144 -14.17 -7.20 11.01
N GLN A 145 -14.89 -6.86 12.10
CA GLN A 145 -15.68 -7.85 12.84
C GLN A 145 -16.78 -8.46 11.97
N ALA A 146 -17.46 -7.67 11.14
CA ALA A 146 -18.47 -8.19 10.21
C ALA A 146 -17.85 -9.15 9.18
N ALA A 147 -16.67 -8.81 8.64
CA ALA A 147 -15.93 -9.69 7.75
C ALA A 147 -15.45 -10.97 8.44
N LEU A 148 -14.95 -10.88 9.68
CA LEU A 148 -14.52 -12.04 10.47
C LEU A 148 -15.68 -13.00 10.75
N ASN A 149 -16.87 -12.48 11.09
CA ASN A 149 -18.06 -13.31 11.27
C ASN A 149 -18.42 -14.06 9.98
N TYR A 150 -18.43 -13.34 8.84
CA TYR A 150 -18.63 -13.97 7.54
C TYR A 150 -17.60 -15.07 7.28
N ILE A 151 -16.31 -14.80 7.50
CA ILE A 151 -15.24 -15.78 7.28
C ILE A 151 -15.42 -17.02 8.17
N ALA A 152 -15.85 -16.84 9.42
CA ALA A 152 -16.12 -17.94 10.34
C ALA A 152 -17.30 -18.82 9.89
N ASP A 153 -18.31 -18.24 9.25
CA ASP A 153 -19.49 -18.95 8.75
C ASP A 153 -19.25 -19.68 7.40
N HIS A 154 -18.09 -19.46 6.76
CA HIS A 154 -17.75 -20.02 5.44
C HIS A 154 -16.53 -20.96 5.54
N PRO A 155 -16.74 -22.24 5.94
CA PRO A 155 -15.65 -23.20 6.21
C PRO A 155 -14.87 -23.63 4.96
N GLU A 156 -15.36 -23.32 3.76
CA GLU A 156 -14.63 -23.52 2.51
C GLU A 156 -13.46 -22.56 2.32
N LEU A 157 -13.47 -21.40 3.02
CA LEU A 157 -12.37 -20.46 3.01
C LEU A 157 -11.19 -21.08 3.76
N ASP A 158 -10.01 -21.11 3.16
CA ASP A 158 -8.80 -21.55 3.85
C ASP A 158 -7.67 -20.50 3.78
N GLU A 159 -7.89 -19.42 3.03
CA GLU A 159 -6.96 -18.33 2.82
C GLU A 159 -7.67 -16.97 2.87
N ILE A 160 -7.10 -16.05 3.65
CA ILE A 160 -7.51 -14.63 3.63
C ILE A 160 -6.38 -13.79 3.06
N ILE A 161 -6.74 -12.85 2.18
CA ILE A 161 -5.81 -11.92 1.55
C ILE A 161 -6.00 -10.53 2.15
N PHE A 162 -5.03 -10.03 2.91
CA PHE A 162 -4.99 -8.62 3.27
C PHE A 162 -4.65 -7.77 2.06
N SER A 163 -5.51 -6.79 1.78
CA SER A 163 -5.39 -5.86 0.67
C SER A 163 -6.11 -4.55 1.03
N GLY A 164 -6.65 -3.83 0.05
CA GLY A 164 -7.21 -2.49 0.19
C GLY A 164 -6.60 -1.55 -0.83
N GLY A 165 -6.28 -0.34 -0.38
CA GLY A 165 -5.22 0.45 -0.97
C GLY A 165 -3.88 -0.24 -0.69
N ASP A 166 -3.43 -0.19 0.56
CA ASP A 166 -2.30 -0.99 1.04
C ASP A 166 -2.53 -1.47 2.49
N PRO A 167 -2.50 -2.78 2.78
CA PRO A 167 -2.82 -3.30 4.10
C PRO A 167 -1.77 -2.96 5.16
N LEU A 168 -0.51 -2.76 4.78
CA LEU A 168 0.56 -2.42 5.73
C LEU A 168 0.52 -0.94 6.15
N MET A 169 -0.39 -0.15 5.59
CA MET A 169 -0.75 1.16 6.15
C MET A 169 -1.42 1.05 7.52
N ALA A 170 -1.92 -0.13 7.90
CA ALA A 170 -2.41 -0.39 9.23
C ALA A 170 -1.26 -0.35 10.25
N LYS A 171 -1.56 0.20 11.42
CA LYS A 171 -0.62 0.21 12.55
C LYS A 171 -0.44 -1.21 13.08
N ASP A 172 0.68 -1.49 13.72
CA ASP A 172 1.00 -2.84 14.21
C ASP A 172 -0.08 -3.39 15.16
N HIS A 173 -0.65 -2.58 16.05
CA HIS A 173 -1.74 -3.05 16.93
C HIS A 173 -3.04 -3.41 16.17
N GLU A 174 -3.28 -2.82 14.99
CA GLU A 174 -4.43 -3.15 14.15
C GLU A 174 -4.20 -4.47 13.42
N LEU A 175 -3.00 -4.66 12.87
CA LEU A 175 -2.59 -5.93 12.25
C LEU A 175 -2.58 -7.07 13.26
N ALA A 176 -2.00 -6.86 14.45
CA ALA A 176 -1.97 -7.85 15.52
C ALA A 176 -3.38 -8.30 15.92
N TRP A 177 -4.31 -7.34 16.07
CA TRP A 177 -5.69 -7.66 16.41
C TRP A 177 -6.39 -8.48 15.31
N LEU A 178 -6.20 -8.10 14.04
CA LEU A 178 -6.77 -8.81 12.90
C LEU A 178 -6.21 -10.23 12.76
N ILE A 179 -4.89 -10.39 12.85
CA ILE A 179 -4.21 -11.68 12.74
C ILE A 179 -4.69 -12.58 13.89
N ALA A 180 -4.64 -12.11 15.14
CA ALA A 180 -5.10 -12.89 16.28
C ALA A 180 -6.56 -13.34 16.16
N ALA A 181 -7.43 -12.50 15.58
CA ALA A 181 -8.82 -12.87 15.31
C ALA A 181 -8.95 -13.95 14.22
N LEU A 182 -8.18 -13.85 13.13
CA LEU A 182 -8.14 -14.89 12.09
C LEU A 182 -7.60 -16.22 12.62
N GLU A 183 -6.63 -16.19 13.54
CA GLU A 183 -6.11 -17.39 14.17
C GLU A 183 -7.15 -18.17 14.97
N GLN A 184 -8.20 -17.51 15.47
CA GLN A 184 -9.30 -18.19 16.16
C GLN A 184 -10.20 -18.99 15.21
N ILE A 185 -10.09 -18.79 13.89
CA ILE A 185 -10.94 -19.45 12.88
C ILE A 185 -10.26 -20.76 12.40
N PRO A 186 -10.70 -21.95 12.84
CA PRO A 186 -9.91 -23.18 12.70
C PRO A 186 -9.64 -23.63 11.26
N HIS A 187 -10.56 -23.34 10.33
CA HIS A 187 -10.41 -23.72 8.91
C HIS A 187 -9.41 -22.86 8.14
N LEU A 188 -9.04 -21.68 8.66
CA LEU A 188 -8.04 -20.84 8.02
C LEU A 188 -6.63 -21.42 8.18
N LYS A 189 -5.92 -21.48 7.07
CA LYS A 189 -4.56 -22.02 6.97
C LYS A 189 -3.55 -20.95 6.56
N ARG A 190 -3.97 -20.00 5.73
CA ARG A 190 -3.07 -19.06 5.05
C ARG A 190 -3.52 -17.61 5.22
N LEU A 191 -2.55 -16.75 5.49
CA LEU A 191 -2.70 -15.30 5.42
C LEU A 191 -1.79 -14.78 4.32
N ARG A 192 -2.39 -14.26 3.25
CA ARG A 192 -1.62 -13.59 2.20
C ARG A 192 -1.69 -12.09 2.38
N ILE A 193 -0.59 -11.38 2.22
CA ILE A 193 -0.54 -9.92 2.32
C ILE A 193 -0.11 -9.36 0.97
N HIS A 194 -0.97 -8.56 0.35
CA HIS A 194 -0.64 -7.85 -0.89
C HIS A 194 -0.29 -6.41 -0.55
N SER A 195 1.00 -6.07 -0.54
CA SER A 195 1.46 -4.73 -0.15
C SER A 195 2.55 -4.21 -1.07
N ARG A 196 2.42 -2.94 -1.45
CA ARG A 196 3.46 -2.17 -2.14
C ARG A 196 4.26 -1.30 -1.17
N LEU A 197 3.79 -1.15 0.08
CA LEU A 197 4.40 -0.28 1.07
C LEU A 197 5.89 -0.59 1.30
N PRO A 198 6.37 -1.85 1.40
CA PRO A 198 7.79 -2.13 1.54
C PRO A 198 8.61 -1.60 0.37
N VAL A 199 8.06 -1.63 -0.84
CA VAL A 199 8.74 -1.08 -2.03
C VAL A 199 8.92 0.41 -1.88
N VAL A 200 7.91 1.17 -1.46
CA VAL A 200 7.99 2.64 -1.44
C VAL A 200 8.46 3.24 -0.11
N ILE A 201 8.38 2.48 0.98
CA ILE A 201 8.86 2.79 2.33
C ILE A 201 9.39 1.47 2.96
N PRO A 202 10.64 1.06 2.66
CA PRO A 202 11.22 -0.18 3.20
C PRO A 202 11.21 -0.27 4.72
N ALA A 203 11.35 0.88 5.39
CA ALA A 203 11.32 1.01 6.85
C ALA A 203 10.01 0.49 7.49
N ARG A 204 8.96 0.21 6.71
CA ARG A 204 7.74 -0.43 7.23
C ARG A 204 8.00 -1.86 7.70
N ILE A 205 9.01 -2.54 7.15
CA ILE A 205 9.45 -3.84 7.65
C ILE A 205 10.27 -3.61 8.91
N THR A 206 9.58 -3.68 10.06
CA THR A 206 10.16 -3.54 11.39
C THR A 206 10.34 -4.92 12.03
N ASP A 207 11.24 -5.04 13.01
CA ASP A 207 11.38 -6.28 13.80
C ASP A 207 10.05 -6.72 14.41
N GLN A 208 9.24 -5.76 14.87
CA GLN A 208 7.91 -6.02 15.42
C GLN A 208 6.94 -6.61 14.38
N LEU A 209 6.95 -6.12 13.13
CA LEU A 209 6.15 -6.69 12.06
C LEU A 209 6.64 -8.12 11.73
N CYS A 210 7.95 -8.33 11.58
CA CYS A 210 8.52 -9.64 11.29
C CYS A 210 8.20 -10.66 12.40
N GLN A 211 8.33 -10.25 13.66
CA GLN A 211 7.97 -11.09 14.80
C GLN A 211 6.48 -11.46 14.75
N MET A 212 5.59 -10.49 14.57
CA MET A 212 4.14 -10.74 14.49
C MET A 212 3.77 -11.71 13.37
N LEU A 213 4.40 -11.59 12.19
CA LEU A 213 4.14 -12.45 11.05
C LEU A 213 4.77 -13.85 11.18
N SER A 214 5.84 -14.00 11.96
CA SER A 214 6.49 -15.30 12.20
C SER A 214 5.87 -16.09 13.36
N GLU A 215 5.24 -15.41 14.32
CA GLU A 215 4.62 -16.04 15.48
C GLU A 215 3.20 -16.57 15.21
N THR A 216 2.56 -16.13 14.13
CA THR A 216 1.20 -16.60 13.83
C THR A 216 1.18 -18.07 13.38
N ARG A 217 0.12 -18.80 13.73
CA ARG A 217 -0.10 -20.17 13.23
C ARG A 217 -0.46 -20.24 11.74
N LEU A 218 -0.82 -19.10 11.13
CA LEU A 218 -1.21 -19.04 9.73
C LEU A 218 0.06 -19.02 8.87
N GLN A 219 0.08 -19.79 7.78
CA GLN A 219 1.15 -19.66 6.81
C GLN A 219 1.05 -18.28 6.13
N VAL A 220 2.00 -17.40 6.45
CA VAL A 220 2.06 -16.05 5.88
C VAL A 220 2.73 -16.07 4.52
N VAL A 221 2.13 -15.39 3.53
CA VAL A 221 2.71 -15.17 2.20
C VAL A 221 2.65 -13.68 1.88
N MET A 222 3.81 -13.03 1.77
CA MET A 222 3.89 -11.64 1.30
C MET A 222 3.99 -11.61 -0.23
N VAL A 223 3.13 -10.84 -0.87
CA VAL A 223 3.18 -10.54 -2.31
C VAL A 223 3.40 -9.05 -2.45
N THR A 224 4.56 -8.69 -3.01
CA THR A 224 4.90 -7.30 -3.28
C THR A 224 4.63 -6.91 -4.74
N HIS A 225 4.44 -5.61 -4.98
CA HIS A 225 4.16 -5.05 -6.29
C HIS A 225 5.35 -4.25 -6.81
N ILE A 226 6.23 -4.95 -7.53
CA ILE A 226 7.42 -4.40 -8.18
C ILE A 226 7.22 -4.44 -9.70
N ASN A 227 7.41 -3.32 -10.38
CA ASN A 227 7.24 -3.16 -11.82
C ASN A 227 8.53 -2.94 -12.59
N HIS A 228 9.60 -2.52 -11.90
CA HIS A 228 10.89 -2.24 -12.55
C HIS A 228 12.05 -2.58 -11.62
N ALA A 229 13.18 -3.04 -12.18
CA ALA A 229 14.35 -3.45 -11.39
C ALA A 229 14.93 -2.31 -10.53
N GLN A 230 14.80 -1.06 -10.99
CA GLN A 230 15.22 0.14 -10.26
C GLN A 230 14.43 0.37 -8.96
N GLU A 231 13.31 -0.32 -8.75
CA GLU A 231 12.60 -0.30 -7.47
C GLU A 231 13.30 -1.14 -6.39
N ILE A 232 14.26 -2.00 -6.77
CA ILE A 232 15.00 -2.88 -5.87
C ILE A 232 16.35 -2.24 -5.55
N ASP A 233 16.36 -1.40 -4.51
CA ASP A 233 17.58 -0.88 -3.89
C ASP A 233 18.02 -1.76 -2.70
N ASP A 234 19.12 -1.36 -2.05
CA ASP A 234 19.66 -2.09 -0.90
C ASP A 234 18.73 -2.00 0.31
N GLU A 235 18.08 -0.84 0.56
CA GLU A 235 17.10 -0.68 1.65
C GLU A 235 15.94 -1.67 1.50
N LEU A 236 15.37 -1.82 0.30
CA LEU A 236 14.32 -2.82 0.05
C LEU A 236 14.85 -4.24 0.17
N ARG A 237 16.04 -4.53 -0.37
CA ARG A 237 16.65 -5.87 -0.29
C ARG A 237 16.82 -6.31 1.16
N GLU A 238 17.40 -5.46 2.00
CA GLU A 238 17.61 -5.72 3.42
C GLU A 238 16.28 -5.93 4.14
N ALA A 239 15.29 -5.05 3.90
CA ALA A 239 13.96 -5.19 4.48
C ALA A 239 13.30 -6.54 4.11
N MET A 240 13.40 -6.96 2.85
CA MET A 240 12.79 -8.22 2.39
C MET A 240 13.54 -9.47 2.87
N ILE A 241 14.83 -9.38 3.21
CA ILE A 241 15.59 -10.50 3.80
C ILE A 241 15.18 -10.73 5.26
N SER A 242 14.80 -9.68 5.98
CA SER A 242 14.36 -9.75 7.37
C SER A 242 12.94 -10.32 7.55
N LEU A 243 12.15 -10.40 6.49
CA LEU A 243 10.75 -10.82 6.47
C LEU A 243 10.62 -12.34 6.24
#